data_AF-A0A5R9P109-F1
#
_entry.id   AF-A0A5R9P109-F1
#
_cell.length_a   1.000
_cell.length_b   1.000
_cell.length_c   1.000
_cell.angle_alpha   90.00
_cell.angle_beta   90.00
_cell.angle_gamma   90.00
#
_symmetry.space_group_name_H-M   'P 1'
#
loop_
_entity.id
_entity.type
_entity.pdbx_description
1 polymer ?
#
loop_
_entity_poly.entity_id
_entity_poly.type
_entity_poly.pdbx_seq_one_letter_code
_entity_poly.pdbx_strand_id
1 'polypeptide(L)'
;MSEASTLIRAERQRQIDKEGWTYQHDAEHTDGALLSAAVVYLQFGTDKAGPVNKSGIPVTWPWEDEWFKPKDRVSNLVRAGALCLAEDNRLNAAMIDTRPKIFEAPWAPQVREVYDEVVSELEKLVG
;
A
#
# COMPACT_ATOMS: atom_id res chain seq x y z
N MET A 1 -11.69 8.80 -12.85
CA MET A 1 -10.81 7.90 -12.06
C MET A 1 -10.13 6.97 -13.04
N SER A 2 -8.80 6.80 -12.96
CA SER A 2 -8.07 5.89 -13.85
C SER A 2 -8.30 4.43 -13.48
N GLU A 3 -8.06 3.51 -14.41
CA GLU A 3 -8.13 2.07 -14.18
C GLU A 3 -7.23 1.65 -13.00
N ALA A 4 -6.02 2.20 -12.94
CA ALA A 4 -5.08 2.03 -11.82
C ALA A 4 -5.71 2.35 -10.45
N SER A 5 -6.35 3.53 -10.33
CA SER A 5 -7.01 3.93 -9.09
C SER A 5 -8.18 3.01 -8.70
N THR A 6 -8.84 2.39 -9.68
CA THR A 6 -9.93 1.44 -9.45
C THR A 6 -9.39 0.11 -8.91
N LEU A 7 -8.31 -0.40 -9.50
CA LEU A 7 -7.65 -1.64 -9.04
C LEU A 7 -7.14 -1.50 -7.60
N ILE A 8 -6.51 -0.37 -7.27
CA ILE A 8 -6.01 -0.08 -5.91
C ILE A 8 -7.15 -0.10 -4.88
N ARG A 9 -8.28 0.56 -5.18
CA ARG A 9 -9.45 0.55 -4.29
C ARG A 9 -10.03 -0.84 -4.10
N ALA A 10 -10.11 -1.62 -5.19
CA ALA A 10 -10.60 -3.00 -5.13
C ALA A 10 -9.71 -3.88 -4.25
N GLU A 11 -8.39 -3.75 -4.36
CA GLU A 11 -7.45 -4.48 -3.49
C GLU A 11 -7.54 -4.03 -2.04
N ARG A 12 -7.69 -2.73 -1.77
CA ARG A 12 -7.90 -2.25 -0.39
C ARG A 12 -9.15 -2.86 0.22
N GLN A 13 -10.25 -2.93 -0.54
CA GLN A 13 -11.47 -3.59 -0.09
C GLN A 13 -11.25 -5.09 0.15
N ARG A 14 -10.53 -5.79 -0.73
CA ARG A 14 -10.16 -7.20 -0.53
C ARG A 14 -9.36 -7.41 0.76
N GLN A 15 -8.38 -6.56 1.05
CA GLN A 15 -7.58 -6.65 2.28
C GLN A 15 -8.45 -6.54 3.54
N ILE A 16 -9.41 -5.60 3.55
CA ILE A 16 -10.38 -5.46 4.65
C ILE A 16 -11.24 -6.74 4.75
N ASP A 17 -11.81 -7.20 3.64
CA ASP A 17 -12.79 -8.29 3.64
C ASP A 17 -12.20 -9.69 3.87
N LYS A 18 -10.98 -9.93 3.39
CA LYS A 18 -10.34 -11.25 3.38
C LYS A 18 -9.26 -11.42 4.43
N GLU A 19 -8.47 -10.38 4.67
CA GLU A 19 -7.35 -10.43 5.62
C GLU A 19 -7.73 -9.82 6.98
N GLY A 20 -8.88 -9.13 7.07
CA GLY A 20 -9.31 -8.46 8.31
C GLY A 20 -8.50 -7.20 8.63
N TRP A 21 -7.77 -6.64 7.66
CA TRP A 21 -6.98 -5.41 7.81
C TRP A 21 -7.88 -4.19 7.85
N THR A 22 -8.67 -4.07 8.92
CA THR A 22 -9.61 -2.98 9.17
C THR A 22 -8.88 -1.65 9.40
N TYR A 23 -9.63 -0.54 9.41
CA TYR A 23 -9.08 0.77 9.78
C TYR A 23 -8.53 0.79 11.21
N GLN A 24 -9.13 0.01 12.13
CA GLN A 24 -8.65 -0.14 13.50
C GLN A 24 -7.32 -0.88 13.53
N HIS A 25 -7.18 -1.96 12.76
CA HIS A 25 -5.89 -2.65 12.58
C HIS A 25 -4.83 -1.68 12.02
N ASP A 26 -5.16 -0.92 10.98
CA ASP A 26 -4.23 0.05 10.40
C ASP A 26 -3.80 1.11 11.41
N ALA A 27 -4.69 1.54 12.32
CA ALA A 27 -4.39 2.51 13.38
C ALA A 27 -3.29 2.05 14.35
N GLU A 28 -3.07 0.74 14.49
CA GLU A 28 -2.02 0.19 15.34
C GLU A 28 -0.61 0.33 14.71
N HIS A 29 -0.52 0.49 13.38
CA HIS A 29 0.74 0.62 12.62
C HIS A 29 1.27 2.07 12.60
N THR A 30 1.60 2.60 13.78
CA THR A 30 2.12 3.98 13.95
C THR A 30 3.60 4.16 13.63
N ASP A 31 4.33 3.07 13.40
CA ASP A 31 5.77 3.00 13.14
C ASP A 31 6.14 3.17 11.66
N GLY A 32 5.16 3.40 10.79
CA GLY A 32 5.34 3.53 9.34
C GLY A 32 5.38 2.20 8.60
N ALA A 33 5.08 1.06 9.25
CA ALA A 33 5.11 -0.26 8.63
C ALA A 33 4.24 -0.36 7.37
N LEU A 34 3.08 0.30 7.32
CA LEU A 34 2.22 0.31 6.11
C LEU A 34 2.95 0.89 4.89
N LEU A 35 3.64 2.02 5.06
CA LEU A 35 4.39 2.66 3.98
C LEU A 35 5.65 1.88 3.62
N SER A 36 6.37 1.32 4.60
CA SER A 36 7.52 0.44 4.36
C SER A 36 7.14 -0.78 3.52
N ALA A 37 6.03 -1.44 3.86
CA ALA A 37 5.50 -2.56 3.09
C ALA A 37 5.09 -2.14 1.66
N ALA A 38 4.52 -0.94 1.50
CA ALA A 38 4.18 -0.40 0.18
C ALA A 38 5.42 -0.22 -0.71
N VAL A 39 6.49 0.38 -0.17
CA VAL A 39 7.77 0.56 -0.89
C VAL A 39 8.37 -0.77 -1.28
N VAL A 40 8.33 -1.76 -0.38
CA VAL A 40 8.80 -3.12 -0.67
C VAL A 40 8.06 -3.70 -1.87
N TYR A 41 6.72 -3.67 -1.88
CA TYR A 41 5.96 -4.19 -3.02
C TYR A 41 6.17 -3.39 -4.31
N LEU A 42 6.32 -2.07 -4.24
CA LEU A 42 6.62 -1.21 -5.39
C LEU A 42 7.93 -1.61 -6.08
N GLN A 43 8.97 -1.87 -5.28
CA GLN A 43 10.33 -2.14 -5.77
C GLN A 43 10.58 -3.64 -6.06
N PHE A 44 9.81 -4.56 -5.48
CA PHE A 44 10.07 -5.99 -5.59
C PHE A 44 10.02 -6.50 -7.04
N GLY A 45 11.04 -7.25 -7.44
CA GLY A 45 11.17 -7.75 -8.81
C GLY A 45 11.66 -6.71 -9.83
N THR A 46 12.18 -5.57 -9.37
CA THR A 46 12.81 -4.52 -10.19
C THR A 46 14.29 -4.39 -9.86
N ASP A 47 15.01 -3.60 -10.64
CA ASP A 47 16.40 -3.19 -10.35
C ASP A 47 16.53 -2.31 -9.09
N LYS A 48 15.42 -1.73 -8.61
CA LYS A 48 15.36 -0.98 -7.34
C LYS A 48 15.17 -1.86 -6.10
N ALA A 49 15.01 -3.17 -6.26
CA ALA A 49 14.80 -4.07 -5.11
C ALA A 49 16.02 -4.09 -4.18
N GLY A 50 15.78 -3.92 -2.87
CA GLY A 50 16.80 -4.02 -1.84
C GLY A 50 17.29 -5.44 -1.58
N PRO A 51 18.30 -5.62 -0.69
CA PRO A 51 18.78 -6.94 -0.31
C PRO A 51 17.68 -7.77 0.36
N VAL A 52 17.75 -9.09 0.15
CA VAL A 52 16.80 -10.06 0.71
C VAL A 52 17.44 -10.91 1.80
N ASN A 53 16.63 -11.38 2.74
CA ASN A 53 17.01 -12.36 3.74
C ASN A 53 17.14 -13.77 3.12
N LYS A 54 17.49 -14.77 3.95
CA LYS A 54 17.64 -16.17 3.51
C LYS A 54 16.37 -16.79 2.91
N SER A 55 15.20 -16.25 3.25
CA SER A 55 13.88 -16.67 2.74
C SER A 55 13.51 -15.97 1.44
N GLY A 56 14.36 -15.08 0.91
CA GLY A 56 14.10 -14.28 -0.29
C GLY A 56 13.21 -13.05 -0.04
N ILE A 57 13.06 -12.63 1.21
CA ILE A 57 12.19 -11.52 1.61
C ILE A 57 13.04 -10.27 1.83
N PRO A 58 12.66 -9.10 1.28
CA PRO A 58 13.40 -7.86 1.49
C PRO A 58 13.63 -7.59 2.98
N VAL A 59 14.86 -7.24 3.36
CA VAL A 59 15.22 -6.99 4.77
C VAL A 59 14.48 -5.80 5.38
N THR A 60 13.88 -4.95 4.53
CA THR A 60 13.05 -3.80 4.90
C THR A 60 11.57 -4.15 5.02
N TRP A 61 11.17 -5.41 4.79
CA TRP A 61 9.82 -5.87 5.05
C TRP A 61 9.51 -5.78 6.55
N PRO A 62 8.41 -5.11 6.95
CA PRO A 62 8.21 -4.73 8.35
C PRO A 62 7.46 -5.77 9.19
N TRP A 63 6.97 -6.85 8.58
CA TRP A 63 6.14 -7.86 9.25
C TRP A 63 6.76 -9.26 9.13
N GLU A 64 6.09 -10.27 9.67
CA GLU A 64 6.52 -11.65 9.58
C GLU A 64 6.60 -12.12 8.12
N ASP A 65 7.55 -13.01 7.84
CA ASP A 65 7.85 -13.57 6.52
C ASP A 65 6.59 -14.11 5.81
N GLU A 66 5.67 -14.71 6.57
CA GLU A 66 4.43 -15.35 6.08
C GLU A 66 3.43 -14.35 5.46
N TRP A 67 3.53 -13.07 5.81
CA TRP A 67 2.70 -12.01 5.26
C TRP A 67 3.25 -11.43 3.97
N PHE A 68 4.50 -11.72 3.62
CA PHE A 68 5.07 -11.34 2.35
C PHE A 68 4.65 -12.32 1.26
N LYS A 69 3.70 -11.90 0.40
CA LYS A 69 3.06 -12.78 -0.58
C LYS A 69 3.22 -12.28 -2.02
N PRO A 70 4.43 -11.95 -2.51
CA PRO A 70 4.62 -11.28 -3.80
C PRO A 70 3.99 -12.05 -4.97
N LYS A 71 3.53 -11.30 -5.98
CA LYS A 71 2.95 -11.79 -7.23
C LYS A 71 3.67 -11.14 -8.42
N ASP A 72 2.99 -11.02 -9.56
CA ASP A 72 3.44 -10.24 -10.71
C ASP A 72 3.50 -8.73 -10.41
N ARG A 73 4.17 -7.98 -11.29
CA ARG A 73 4.42 -6.54 -11.10
C ARG A 73 3.13 -5.72 -10.95
N VAL A 74 2.09 -6.01 -11.75
CA VAL A 74 0.80 -5.30 -11.67
C VAL A 74 0.15 -5.56 -10.32
N SER A 75 0.07 -6.82 -9.90
CA SER A 75 -0.46 -7.21 -8.59
C SER A 75 0.30 -6.57 -7.42
N ASN A 76 1.63 -6.48 -7.51
CA ASN A 76 2.45 -5.87 -6.46
C ASN A 76 2.25 -4.35 -6.39
N LEU A 77 2.17 -3.66 -7.54
CA LEU A 77 1.85 -2.23 -7.59
C LEU A 77 0.47 -1.94 -7.01
N VAL A 78 -0.55 -2.74 -7.37
CA VAL A 78 -1.90 -2.62 -6.82
C VAL A 78 -1.89 -2.76 -5.29
N ARG A 79 -1.13 -3.71 -4.75
CA ARG A 79 -0.96 -3.89 -3.29
C ARG A 79 -0.21 -2.75 -2.63
N ALA A 80 0.86 -2.26 -3.26
CA ALA A 80 1.59 -1.08 -2.78
C ALA A 80 0.65 0.12 -2.67
N GLY A 81 -0.16 0.37 -3.70
CA GLY A 81 -1.16 1.45 -3.68
C GLY A 81 -2.23 1.26 -2.61
N ALA A 82 -2.68 0.03 -2.37
CA ALA A 82 -3.64 -0.28 -1.31
C ALA A 82 -3.06 -0.02 0.09
N LEU A 83 -1.76 -0.30 0.30
CA LEU A 83 -1.06 -0.01 1.55
C LEU A 83 -0.81 1.49 1.75
N CYS A 84 -0.46 2.24 0.70
CA CYS A 84 -0.43 3.71 0.76
C CYS A 84 -1.79 4.29 1.12
N LEU A 85 -2.88 3.74 0.56
CA LEU A 85 -4.24 4.15 0.93
C LEU A 85 -4.59 3.78 2.38
N ALA A 86 -4.09 2.66 2.91
CA ALA A 86 -4.25 2.31 4.32
C ALA A 86 -3.55 3.32 5.23
N GLU A 87 -2.30 3.67 4.93
CA GLU A 87 -1.52 4.67 5.69
C GLU A 87 -2.16 6.06 5.63
N ASP A 88 -2.64 6.48 4.46
CA ASP A 88 -3.36 7.74 4.33
C ASP A 88 -4.65 7.75 5.16
N ASN A 89 -5.45 6.67 5.08
CA ASN A 89 -6.63 6.55 5.92
C ASN A 89 -6.26 6.58 7.40
N ARG A 90 -5.15 5.98 7.83
CA ARG A 90 -4.66 6.03 9.21
C ARG A 90 -4.36 7.46 9.65
N LEU A 91 -3.59 8.18 8.84
CA LEU A 91 -3.18 9.57 9.11
C LEU A 91 -4.38 10.53 9.12
N ASN A 92 -5.35 10.32 8.24
CA ASN A 92 -6.53 11.17 8.13
C ASN A 92 -7.69 10.75 9.05
N ALA A 93 -7.81 9.46 9.41
CA ALA A 93 -8.77 8.99 10.40
C ALA A 93 -8.39 9.43 11.82
N ALA A 94 -7.09 9.63 12.10
CA ALA A 94 -6.64 10.33 13.30
C ALA A 94 -7.14 11.79 13.37
N MET A 95 -7.65 12.35 12.26
CA MET A 95 -8.14 13.73 12.21
C MET A 95 -9.67 13.89 12.35
N ILE A 96 -10.54 12.90 12.02
CA ILE A 96 -12.00 13.15 11.99
C ILE A 96 -12.86 11.89 12.26
N ASP A 97 -13.55 11.90 13.39
CA ASP A 97 -14.76 11.12 13.68
C ASP A 97 -16.01 11.68 12.92
N THR A 98 -16.83 10.79 12.35
CA THR A 98 -18.25 10.91 11.84
C THR A 98 -18.69 11.67 10.55
N ARG A 99 -17.98 11.69 9.41
CA ARG A 99 -18.57 12.24 8.13
C ARG A 99 -18.41 11.36 6.88
N PRO A 100 -19.32 11.48 5.87
CA PRO A 100 -19.35 10.61 4.69
C PRO A 100 -18.07 10.74 3.87
N LYS A 101 -17.44 9.60 3.61
CA LYS A 101 -16.20 9.46 2.85
C LYS A 101 -16.44 9.74 1.37
N ILE A 102 -16.32 11.00 0.96
CA ILE A 102 -16.01 11.35 -0.43
C ILE A 102 -14.56 11.82 -0.46
N PHE A 103 -13.82 11.24 -1.38
CA PHE A 103 -12.39 11.08 -1.38
C PHE A 103 -11.64 12.39 -1.68
N GLU A 104 -11.35 13.18 -0.66
CA GLU A 104 -10.34 14.26 -0.73
C GLU A 104 -9.47 14.21 0.52
N ALA A 105 -8.49 13.31 0.51
CA ALA A 105 -7.54 13.15 1.60
C ALA A 105 -6.39 14.17 1.44
N PRO A 106 -6.03 14.93 2.49
CA PRO A 106 -4.82 15.75 2.50
C PRO A 106 -3.60 14.86 2.81
N TRP A 107 -3.10 14.17 1.79
CA TRP A 107 -2.00 13.20 1.89
C TRP A 107 -0.74 13.80 2.55
N ALA A 108 -0.19 13.12 3.56
CA ALA A 108 1.16 13.43 4.05
C ALA A 108 2.19 13.26 2.91
N PRO A 109 3.22 14.14 2.81
CA PRO A 109 4.13 14.15 1.66
C PRO A 109 4.74 12.79 1.32
N GLN A 110 5.16 12.03 2.34
CA GLN A 110 5.79 10.72 2.13
C GLN A 110 4.85 9.65 1.56
N VAL A 111 3.55 9.71 1.86
CA VAL A 111 2.57 8.76 1.32
C VAL A 111 2.22 9.12 -0.12
N ARG A 112 2.11 10.42 -0.40
CA ARG A 112 1.81 10.93 -1.74
C ARG A 112 2.88 10.52 -2.74
N GLU A 113 4.16 10.70 -2.39
CA GLU A 113 5.27 10.37 -3.29
C GLU A 113 5.23 8.90 -3.72
N VAL A 114 5.08 7.98 -2.77
CA VAL A 114 5.01 6.53 -3.08
C VAL A 114 3.72 6.19 -3.83
N TYR A 115 2.58 6.78 -3.46
CA TYR A 115 1.30 6.53 -4.15
C TYR A 115 1.34 7.03 -5.60
N ASP A 116 1.87 8.22 -5.86
CA ASP A 116 1.99 8.79 -7.20
C ASP A 116 2.95 7.95 -8.07
N GLU A 117 4.07 7.46 -7.50
CA GLU A 117 4.95 6.52 -8.21
C GLU A 117 4.23 5.21 -8.54
N VAL A 118 3.47 4.65 -7.57
CA VAL A 118 2.67 3.43 -7.81
C VAL A 118 1.66 3.64 -8.93
N VAL A 119 0.88 4.73 -8.89
CA VAL A 119 -0.14 5.02 -9.91
C VAL A 119 0.53 5.22 -11.28
N SER A 120 1.62 5.99 -11.34
CA SER A 120 2.35 6.21 -12.59
C SER A 120 2.89 4.91 -13.20
N GLU A 121 3.48 4.04 -12.38
CA GLU A 121 4.00 2.75 -12.84
C GLU A 121 2.88 1.78 -13.23
N LEU A 122 1.76 1.78 -12.50
CA LEU A 122 0.62 0.93 -12.79
C LEU A 122 -0.06 1.34 -14.08
N GLU A 123 -0.27 2.65 -14.31
CA GLU A 123 -0.87 3.18 -15.55
C GLU A 123 -0.05 2.79 -16.79
N LYS A 124 1.29 2.83 -16.72
CA LYS A 124 2.16 2.35 -17.82
C LYS A 124 1.93 0.88 -18.17
N LEU A 125 1.50 0.06 -17.21
CA LEU A 125 1.30 -1.38 -17.39
C LEU A 125 -0.13 -1.75 -17.76
N VAL A 126 -1.13 -0.93 -17.40
CA VAL A 126 -2.55 -1.26 -17.62
C VAL A 126 -3.22 -0.47 -18.76
N GLY A 127 -2.68 0.68 -19.17
CA GLY A 127 -3.18 1.47 -20.32
C GLY A 127 -3.91 2.74 -19.95
#